data_AF-A0ABD3PF72-F1
#
_entry.id   AF-A0ABD3PF72-F1
#
_cell.length_a   1.000
_cell.length_b   1.000
_cell.length_c   1.000
_cell.angle_alpha   90.00
_cell.angle_beta   90.00
_cell.angle_gamma   90.00
#
_symmetry.space_group_name_H-M   'P 1'
#
loop_
_entity.id
_entity.type
_entity.pdbx_description
1 polymer ?
#
loop_
_entity_poly.entity_id
_entity_poly.type
_entity_poly.pdbx_seq_one_letter_code
_entity_poly.pdbx_strand_id
1 'polypeptide(L)'
;MVEAMESPRPSVFNALLERWYDRLDKRAIWALAMTSVAVAFCSRGGGIRVAAAFSGPCTRMTAARTPFSVLFPSTTSADTDTTGADAPALVNKRLSRATLTSSLDARSLSDNLDIVLSHLASRRASEDTLEAARSISALNSGRVSLIQKRDEALQKRNECSGQVGKLMGKSNGEETDEIISLKEDASRAGEEANAVEVELNEIESKINAMLASLPNLLDDVVPDGSSDGDNELVKQWGDVTALPKELGWTDEFEPLWHDDVATNLGGWNSEAAVGMSGARFVSLTGSVARLERAISTYFLDRASEKGYIEVSPPLVVSRSALEGTSQLPKFEEDLFKIVRESHTCNGEDAFLIPTAEVPLTNMHSNQILEESDLPLSYCALTPCFRAEAGSYGRDTRGLIRTHQFYKVELVKITTPETSNDEHHKLTRHAEECLEELRIPYRRMRLCSGDIGFSAQLCYDLEAWLPSTKEYREISSCSNTGDFQARRMALRYRPVEAKADENEAAAKEGKKKKAKKPKPAFCHTINGSGLAVGRTLVAVLENYQTPNGDVVVPDVLRKYMGGLEILKKK
;
A
#
# COMPACT_ATOMS: atom_id res chain seq x y z
N MET A 1 -59.94 -4.68 24.62
CA MET A 1 -59.62 -3.52 25.48
C MET A 1 -58.29 -2.97 24.95
N VAL A 2 -58.20 -2.00 24.04
CA VAL A 2 -58.67 -0.58 24.09
C VAL A 2 -58.27 0.01 25.46
N GLU A 3 -57.31 0.92 25.61
CA GLU A 3 -57.14 2.31 25.09
C GLU A 3 -55.70 2.78 25.51
N ALA A 4 -54.86 3.40 24.67
CA ALA A 4 -54.74 4.83 24.31
C ALA A 4 -53.70 5.66 25.11
N MET A 5 -52.74 6.23 24.35
CA MET A 5 -52.08 7.56 24.41
C MET A 5 -51.37 8.05 25.70
N GLU A 6 -50.08 8.41 25.59
CA GLU A 6 -49.61 9.82 25.42
C GLU A 6 -48.07 9.93 25.39
N SER A 7 -47.58 10.80 24.51
CA SER A 7 -46.18 11.21 24.31
C SER A 7 -45.72 12.31 25.29
N PRO A 8 -44.43 12.40 25.67
CA PRO A 8 -43.87 13.64 26.22
C PRO A 8 -43.08 14.46 25.18
N ARG A 9 -43.23 15.79 25.30
CA ARG A 9 -42.84 16.86 24.37
C ARG A 9 -41.34 17.26 24.45
N PRO A 10 -40.77 17.86 23.39
CA PRO A 10 -39.42 18.43 23.38
C PRO A 10 -39.45 19.89 23.88
N SER A 11 -39.10 20.14 25.15
CA SER A 11 -39.07 21.52 25.69
C SER A 11 -37.83 21.90 26.48
N VAL A 12 -36.79 21.06 26.51
CA VAL A 12 -35.54 21.38 27.22
C VAL A 12 -34.38 21.71 26.26
N PHE A 13 -34.40 21.19 25.03
CA PHE A 13 -33.32 21.40 24.06
C PHE A 13 -33.36 22.79 23.38
N ASN A 14 -34.56 23.30 23.08
CA ASN A 14 -34.72 24.62 22.45
C ASN A 14 -34.41 25.79 23.41
N ALA A 15 -34.61 25.62 24.73
CA ALA A 15 -34.29 26.64 25.73
C ALA A 15 -32.77 26.80 25.97
N LEU A 16 -31.96 25.79 25.61
CA LEU A 16 -30.48 25.84 25.71
C LEU A 16 -29.85 26.48 24.47
N LEU A 17 -30.46 26.35 23.30
CA LEU A 17 -30.01 26.98 22.05
C LEU A 17 -30.23 28.49 22.04
N GLU A 18 -31.37 28.99 22.55
CA GLU A 18 -31.62 30.43 22.64
C GLU A 18 -30.69 31.13 23.63
N ARG A 19 -30.30 30.47 24.73
CA ARG A 19 -29.33 31.02 25.70
C ARG A 19 -27.89 31.06 25.20
N TRP A 20 -27.55 30.32 24.15
CA TRP A 20 -26.22 30.31 23.53
C TRP A 20 -26.09 31.39 22.46
N TYR A 21 -27.18 31.70 21.76
CA TYR A 21 -27.21 32.70 20.68
C TYR A 21 -27.12 34.15 21.19
N ASP A 22 -27.56 34.41 22.43
CA ASP A 22 -27.59 35.75 23.04
C ASP A 22 -26.25 36.22 23.63
N ARG A 23 -25.17 35.42 23.53
CA ARG A 23 -23.82 35.76 24.02
C ARG A 23 -22.79 36.10 22.94
N LEU A 24 -23.19 36.18 21.67
CA LEU A 24 -22.28 36.58 20.59
C LEU A 24 -22.39 38.09 20.32
N ASP A 25 -21.32 38.80 20.68
CA ASP A 25 -21.15 40.24 20.59
C ASP A 25 -21.25 40.74 19.13
N LYS A 26 -22.29 41.53 18.84
CA LYS A 26 -22.68 42.04 17.51
C LYS A 26 -21.76 43.13 16.95
N ARG A 27 -20.53 43.28 17.46
CA ARG A 27 -19.53 44.22 16.95
C ARG A 27 -18.41 43.59 16.11
N ALA A 28 -18.30 42.26 16.07
CA ALA A 28 -17.26 41.59 15.27
C ALA A 28 -17.69 41.20 13.84
N ILE A 29 -18.99 41.22 13.53
CA ILE A 29 -19.53 40.74 12.25
C ILE A 29 -19.64 41.87 11.18
N TRP A 30 -19.46 43.13 11.58
CA TRP A 30 -19.53 44.28 10.66
C TRP A 30 -18.18 44.71 10.05
N ALA A 31 -17.06 44.09 10.44
CA ALA A 31 -15.72 44.43 9.92
C ALA A 31 -15.22 43.52 8.77
N LEU A 32 -15.96 42.47 8.40
CA LEU A 32 -15.52 41.48 7.40
C LEU A 32 -16.38 41.42 6.13
N ALA A 33 -17.43 42.24 6.03
CA ALA A 33 -18.39 42.20 4.93
C ALA A 33 -18.35 43.41 3.97
N MET A 34 -17.36 44.32 4.09
CA MET A 34 -17.25 45.51 3.24
C MET A 34 -15.83 45.74 2.70
N THR A 35 -15.33 44.79 1.90
CA THR A 35 -14.35 45.08 0.84
C THR A 35 -14.58 44.14 -0.34
N SER A 36 -15.53 44.55 -1.18
CA SER A 36 -15.93 43.90 -2.42
C SER A 36 -14.93 44.15 -3.54
N VAL A 37 -14.75 43.13 -4.39
CA VAL A 37 -14.81 43.19 -5.86
C VAL A 37 -14.70 44.59 -6.50
N ALA A 38 -13.53 44.90 -7.07
CA ALA A 38 -13.27 45.69 -8.29
C ALA A 38 -11.73 45.70 -8.44
N VAL A 39 -11.07 45.20 -9.49
CA VAL A 39 -11.06 45.69 -10.87
C VAL A 39 -10.37 44.62 -11.75
N ALA A 40 -10.93 44.36 -12.92
CA ALA A 40 -10.27 43.62 -14.01
C ALA A 40 -9.76 44.60 -15.08
N PHE A 41 -8.71 44.18 -15.82
CA PHE A 41 -8.12 44.73 -17.05
C PHE A 41 -7.23 46.00 -16.99
N CYS A 42 -5.90 45.83 -17.15
CA CYS A 42 -5.13 46.34 -18.33
C CYS A 42 -3.60 46.11 -18.24
N SER A 43 -2.98 46.00 -19.44
CA SER A 43 -1.53 46.00 -19.82
C SER A 43 -0.73 44.72 -19.49
N ARG A 44 -0.26 43.88 -20.43
CA ARG A 44 0.61 44.03 -21.63
C ARG A 44 1.99 44.67 -21.34
N GLY A 45 3.02 43.82 -21.45
CA GLY A 45 4.35 44.17 -21.96
C GLY A 45 5.42 44.45 -20.90
N GLY A 46 6.49 43.66 -20.90
CA GLY A 46 7.73 43.99 -20.21
C GLY A 46 8.50 42.79 -19.71
N GLY A 47 9.32 42.19 -20.58
CA GLY A 47 10.33 41.23 -20.14
C GLY A 47 11.41 41.95 -19.32
N ILE A 48 11.87 41.31 -18.25
CA ILE A 48 13.14 41.64 -17.61
C ILE A 48 13.93 40.35 -17.46
N ARG A 49 15.05 40.32 -18.19
CA ARG A 49 16.15 39.37 -18.05
C ARG A 49 16.81 39.61 -16.69
N VAL A 50 16.97 38.57 -15.89
CA VAL A 50 17.96 38.59 -14.81
C VAL A 50 19.27 38.09 -15.39
N ALA A 51 20.19 39.03 -15.61
CA ALA A 51 21.53 38.79 -16.09
C ALA A 51 22.41 38.30 -14.94
N ALA A 52 23.22 37.29 -15.26
CA ALA A 52 24.35 36.83 -14.48
C ALA A 52 25.46 37.89 -14.44
N ALA A 53 26.14 37.98 -13.30
CA ALA A 53 27.49 38.55 -13.21
C ALA A 53 28.21 37.92 -12.01
N PHE A 54 29.20 37.06 -12.29
CA PHE A 54 30.51 37.07 -11.63
C PHE A 54 31.51 36.31 -12.51
N SER A 55 32.47 37.07 -13.04
CA SER A 55 33.66 36.64 -13.77
C SER A 55 34.78 36.27 -12.80
N GLY A 56 35.27 35.02 -12.79
CA GLY A 56 36.62 34.63 -13.25
C GLY A 56 37.59 34.33 -12.07
N PRO A 57 38.75 33.64 -12.27
CA PRO A 57 39.28 33.03 -13.48
C PRO A 57 39.59 31.52 -13.37
N CYS A 58 39.93 30.98 -14.54
CA CYS A 58 40.29 29.61 -14.87
C CYS A 58 41.64 29.17 -14.28
N THR A 59 41.70 27.97 -13.72
CA THR A 59 42.94 27.16 -13.69
C THR A 59 42.60 25.70 -13.96
N ARG A 60 43.05 25.20 -15.11
CA ARG A 60 43.02 23.79 -15.51
C ARG A 60 44.02 23.00 -14.66
N MET A 61 43.56 21.93 -14.01
CA MET A 61 44.39 20.76 -13.72
C MET A 61 43.66 19.51 -14.21
N THR A 62 44.30 18.86 -15.16
CA THR A 62 43.94 17.57 -15.74
C THR A 62 44.33 16.44 -14.78
N ALA A 63 43.38 15.59 -14.40
CA ALA A 63 43.68 14.30 -13.80
C ALA A 63 42.77 13.24 -14.44
N ALA A 64 43.42 12.23 -15.00
CA ALA A 64 42.85 11.14 -15.78
C ALA A 64 41.88 10.28 -14.95
N ARG A 65 40.74 9.93 -15.55
CA ARG A 65 39.87 8.85 -15.07
C ARG A 65 39.91 7.71 -16.09
N THR A 66 40.50 6.60 -15.69
CA THR A 66 40.35 5.28 -16.30
C THR A 66 38.96 4.72 -15.99
N PRO A 67 38.17 4.26 -16.97
CA PRO A 67 36.98 3.46 -16.68
C PRO A 67 37.36 1.97 -16.64
N PHE A 68 37.08 1.35 -15.50
CA PHE A 68 37.12 -0.10 -15.32
C PHE A 68 35.79 -0.66 -15.85
N SER A 69 35.79 -1.26 -17.04
CA SER A 69 34.64 -1.98 -17.60
C SER A 69 34.72 -3.45 -17.19
N VAL A 70 33.80 -3.91 -16.35
CA VAL A 70 33.63 -5.33 -16.05
C VAL A 70 32.70 -5.92 -17.10
N LEU A 71 33.25 -6.86 -17.88
CA LEU A 71 32.59 -7.65 -18.91
C LEU A 71 31.61 -8.65 -18.28
N PHE A 72 30.35 -8.64 -18.73
CA PHE A 72 29.45 -9.78 -18.63
C PHE A 72 29.56 -10.62 -19.92
N PRO A 73 29.63 -11.96 -19.87
CA PRO A 73 29.67 -12.77 -21.07
C PRO A 73 28.28 -12.86 -21.71
N SER A 74 28.20 -12.38 -22.95
CA SER A 74 27.13 -12.68 -23.89
C SER A 74 27.35 -14.07 -24.51
N THR A 75 26.37 -14.95 -24.41
CA THR A 75 26.24 -16.09 -25.32
C THR A 75 24.85 -16.09 -25.92
N THR A 76 24.77 -15.56 -27.14
CA THR A 76 23.70 -15.85 -28.10
C THR A 76 24.06 -17.13 -28.85
N SER A 77 23.13 -18.08 -28.91
CA SER A 77 22.98 -18.95 -30.07
C SER A 77 21.52 -18.86 -30.50
N ALA A 78 21.30 -18.09 -31.56
CA ALA A 78 20.04 -18.05 -32.27
C ALA A 78 20.00 -19.25 -33.21
N ASP A 79 19.03 -20.15 -33.00
CA ASP A 79 18.49 -20.98 -34.07
C ASP A 79 17.07 -20.49 -34.33
N THR A 80 16.88 -19.95 -35.53
CA THR A 80 15.60 -19.52 -36.07
C THR A 80 14.82 -20.73 -36.54
N ASP A 81 13.69 -21.02 -35.91
CA ASP A 81 12.62 -21.79 -36.55
C ASP A 81 11.28 -21.10 -36.26
N THR A 82 10.78 -20.39 -37.26
CA THR A 82 9.54 -19.63 -37.22
C THR A 82 8.36 -20.56 -37.54
N THR A 83 7.79 -21.21 -36.52
CA THR A 83 6.36 -21.59 -36.44
C THR A 83 6.03 -22.07 -35.03
N GLY A 84 5.45 -21.20 -34.21
CA GLY A 84 4.87 -21.55 -32.92
C GLY A 84 4.47 -20.29 -32.17
N ALA A 85 3.24 -20.20 -31.67
CA ALA A 85 2.93 -19.19 -30.67
C ALA A 85 3.84 -19.49 -29.47
N ASP A 86 4.78 -18.59 -29.17
CA ASP A 86 5.78 -18.80 -28.12
C ASP A 86 5.07 -19.10 -26.78
N ALA A 87 5.12 -20.37 -26.36
CA ALA A 87 4.60 -20.77 -25.07
C ALA A 87 5.39 -20.01 -23.98
N PRO A 88 4.73 -19.55 -22.90
CA PRO A 88 5.40 -18.82 -21.85
C PRO A 88 6.56 -19.64 -21.29
N ALA A 89 7.74 -19.02 -21.13
CA ALA A 89 8.90 -19.69 -20.58
C ALA A 89 8.61 -20.19 -19.15
N LEU A 90 9.11 -21.36 -18.78
CA LEU A 90 9.01 -21.87 -17.42
C LEU A 90 10.11 -21.23 -16.55
N VAL A 91 9.72 -20.53 -15.49
CA VAL A 91 10.63 -19.90 -14.52
C VAL A 91 10.22 -20.38 -13.13
N ASN A 92 11.17 -20.89 -12.35
CA ASN A 92 10.89 -21.42 -11.01
C ASN A 92 9.66 -22.37 -11.01
N LYS A 93 9.63 -23.36 -11.91
CA LYS A 93 8.54 -24.36 -12.09
C LYS A 93 7.12 -23.81 -12.35
N ARG A 94 6.96 -22.51 -12.62
CA ARG A 94 5.71 -21.86 -13.04
C ARG A 94 5.90 -21.15 -14.37
N LEU A 95 4.81 -20.79 -15.04
CA LEU A 95 4.89 -20.05 -16.29
C LEU A 95 5.29 -18.60 -15.98
N SER A 96 6.22 -18.04 -16.76
CA SER A 96 6.67 -16.65 -16.61
C SER A 96 5.53 -15.68 -16.84
N ARG A 97 5.49 -14.62 -16.01
CA ARG A 97 4.54 -13.51 -16.17
C ARG A 97 5.11 -12.32 -16.91
N ALA A 98 6.31 -12.42 -17.49
CA ALA A 98 6.99 -11.28 -18.13
C ALA A 98 6.20 -10.65 -19.29
N THR A 99 5.27 -11.39 -19.89
CA THR A 99 4.38 -10.92 -20.95
C THR A 99 3.12 -10.21 -20.43
N LEU A 100 2.84 -10.28 -19.12
CA LEU A 100 1.68 -9.66 -18.51
C LEU A 100 1.95 -8.18 -18.18
N THR A 101 1.06 -7.31 -18.64
CA THR A 101 1.12 -5.86 -18.38
C THR A 101 0.49 -5.44 -17.04
N SER A 102 -0.03 -6.39 -16.27
CA SER A 102 -0.93 -6.19 -15.14
C SER A 102 -0.71 -7.27 -14.09
N SER A 103 -0.91 -6.94 -12.81
CA SER A 103 -0.76 -7.92 -11.74
C SER A 103 -1.91 -8.93 -11.72
N LEU A 104 -3.16 -8.47 -11.71
CA LEU A 104 -4.33 -9.34 -11.79
C LEU A 104 -5.59 -8.52 -12.13
N ASP A 105 -6.25 -8.85 -13.25
CA ASP A 105 -7.61 -8.38 -13.56
C ASP A 105 -8.39 -9.43 -14.36
N ALA A 106 -9.70 -9.22 -14.50
CA ALA A 106 -10.58 -10.17 -15.19
C ALA A 106 -10.15 -10.45 -16.64
N ARG A 107 -9.56 -9.45 -17.32
CA ARG A 107 -9.09 -9.61 -18.70
C ARG A 107 -7.82 -10.46 -18.74
N SER A 108 -6.85 -10.15 -17.89
CA SER A 108 -5.59 -10.89 -17.78
C SER A 108 -5.85 -12.35 -17.45
N LEU A 109 -6.80 -12.62 -16.56
CA LEU A 109 -7.29 -13.97 -16.22
C LEU A 109 -7.89 -14.70 -17.41
N SER A 110 -8.73 -14.05 -18.21
CA SER A 110 -9.32 -14.67 -19.41
C SER A 110 -8.30 -14.94 -20.50
N ASP A 111 -7.43 -13.96 -20.77
CA ASP A 111 -6.47 -14.02 -21.87
C ASP A 111 -5.27 -14.94 -21.55
N ASN A 112 -4.96 -15.16 -20.26
CA ASN A 112 -3.76 -15.87 -19.79
C ASN A 112 -4.03 -16.82 -18.61
N LEU A 113 -5.15 -17.55 -18.66
CA LEU A 113 -5.60 -18.40 -17.55
C LEU A 113 -4.53 -19.40 -17.08
N ASP A 114 -3.80 -20.02 -18.01
CA ASP A 114 -2.76 -21.00 -17.68
C ASP A 114 -1.62 -20.39 -16.85
N ILE A 115 -1.20 -19.17 -17.19
CA ILE A 115 -0.19 -18.43 -16.42
C ILE A 115 -0.73 -18.21 -15.00
N VAL A 116 -1.93 -17.66 -14.88
CA VAL A 116 -2.53 -17.37 -13.57
C VAL A 116 -2.66 -18.64 -12.72
N LEU A 117 -3.19 -19.73 -13.27
CA LEU A 117 -3.31 -21.00 -12.55
C LEU A 117 -1.95 -21.54 -12.10
N SER A 118 -0.90 -21.41 -12.91
CA SER A 118 0.46 -21.85 -12.52
C SER A 118 1.00 -21.06 -11.32
N HIS A 119 0.78 -19.74 -11.28
CA HIS A 119 1.19 -18.91 -10.14
C HIS A 119 0.35 -19.21 -8.89
N LEU A 120 -0.97 -19.37 -9.02
CA LEU A 120 -1.83 -19.74 -7.90
C LEU A 120 -1.45 -21.11 -7.31
N ALA A 121 -1.12 -22.08 -8.17
CA ALA A 121 -0.63 -23.39 -7.74
C ALA A 121 0.73 -23.29 -7.03
N SER A 122 1.67 -22.50 -7.54
CA SER A 122 2.97 -22.22 -6.89
C SER A 122 2.78 -21.58 -5.51
N ARG A 123 1.76 -20.73 -5.34
CA ARG A 123 1.34 -20.15 -4.06
C ARG A 123 0.55 -21.10 -3.15
N ARG A 124 0.34 -22.36 -3.56
CA ARG A 124 -0.46 -23.37 -2.83
C ARG A 124 -1.87 -22.89 -2.54
N ALA A 125 -2.45 -22.14 -3.47
CA ALA A 125 -3.84 -21.74 -3.39
C ALA A 125 -4.75 -22.97 -3.30
N SER A 126 -5.86 -22.85 -2.56
CA SER A 126 -6.84 -23.94 -2.45
C SER A 126 -7.49 -24.25 -3.80
N GLU A 127 -8.06 -25.45 -3.95
CA GLU A 127 -8.81 -25.78 -5.17
C GLU A 127 -9.98 -24.80 -5.38
N ASP A 128 -10.63 -24.34 -4.31
CA ASP A 128 -11.67 -23.29 -4.39
C ASP A 128 -11.13 -21.99 -5.02
N THR A 129 -9.88 -21.64 -4.74
CA THR A 129 -9.23 -20.44 -5.32
C THR A 129 -8.92 -20.66 -6.81
N LEU A 130 -8.45 -21.85 -7.18
CA LEU A 130 -8.22 -22.21 -8.58
C LEU A 130 -9.54 -22.23 -9.38
N GLU A 131 -10.59 -22.77 -8.79
CA GLU A 131 -11.92 -22.79 -9.40
C GLU A 131 -12.53 -21.39 -9.53
N ALA A 132 -12.29 -20.51 -8.55
CA ALA A 132 -12.67 -19.10 -8.66
C ALA A 132 -11.99 -18.43 -9.87
N ALA A 133 -10.71 -18.70 -10.12
CA ALA A 133 -10.01 -18.18 -11.30
C ALA A 133 -10.62 -18.70 -12.62
N ARG A 134 -10.93 -20.00 -12.71
CA ARG A 134 -11.62 -20.58 -13.88
C ARG A 134 -13.01 -19.97 -14.08
N SER A 135 -13.77 -19.81 -12.99
CA SER A 135 -15.10 -19.20 -12.99
C SER A 135 -15.07 -17.73 -13.44
N ILE A 136 -14.09 -16.94 -13.00
CA ILE A 136 -13.90 -15.55 -13.48
C ILE A 136 -13.66 -15.53 -14.99
N SER A 137 -12.80 -16.41 -15.50
CA SER A 137 -12.52 -16.48 -16.93
C SER A 137 -13.79 -16.77 -17.76
N ALA A 138 -14.60 -17.73 -17.31
CA ALA A 138 -15.87 -18.06 -17.93
C ALA A 138 -16.89 -16.89 -17.85
N LEU A 139 -17.04 -16.28 -16.67
CA LEU A 139 -17.95 -15.15 -16.48
C LEU A 139 -17.55 -13.92 -17.28
N ASN A 140 -16.25 -13.64 -17.40
CA ASN A 140 -15.77 -12.50 -18.17
C ASN A 140 -16.07 -12.66 -19.67
N SER A 141 -16.09 -13.88 -20.20
CA SER A 141 -16.54 -14.15 -21.57
C SER A 141 -18.02 -13.78 -21.76
N GLY A 142 -18.88 -14.16 -20.80
CA GLY A 142 -20.28 -13.72 -20.76
C GLY A 142 -20.42 -12.21 -20.62
N ARG A 143 -19.61 -11.59 -19.76
CA ARG A 143 -19.56 -10.14 -19.55
C ARG A 143 -19.26 -9.38 -20.84
N VAL A 144 -18.27 -9.83 -21.61
CA VAL A 144 -17.93 -9.22 -22.91
C VAL A 144 -19.10 -9.30 -23.89
N SER A 145 -19.82 -10.42 -23.93
CA SER A 145 -21.02 -10.58 -24.78
C SER A 145 -22.15 -9.64 -24.34
N LEU A 146 -22.39 -9.48 -23.03
CA LEU A 146 -23.39 -8.54 -22.52
C LEU A 146 -23.02 -7.08 -22.84
N ILE A 147 -21.75 -6.70 -22.74
CA ILE A 147 -21.28 -5.37 -23.14
C ILE A 147 -21.61 -5.11 -24.61
N GLN A 148 -21.34 -6.06 -25.51
CA GLN A 148 -21.68 -5.93 -26.93
C GLN A 148 -23.18 -5.76 -27.14
N LYS A 149 -24.02 -6.60 -26.52
CA LYS A 149 -25.49 -6.49 -26.60
C LYS A 149 -26.01 -5.15 -26.11
N ARG A 150 -25.49 -4.65 -24.98
CA ARG A 150 -25.84 -3.33 -24.45
C ARG A 150 -25.46 -2.23 -25.43
N ASP A 151 -24.24 -2.28 -25.95
CA ASP A 151 -23.74 -1.24 -26.87
C ASP A 151 -24.54 -1.24 -28.19
N GLU A 152 -24.94 -2.41 -28.70
CA GLU A 152 -25.85 -2.56 -29.84
C GLU A 152 -27.25 -1.97 -29.55
N ALA A 153 -27.83 -2.27 -28.38
CA ALA A 153 -29.13 -1.72 -27.98
C ALA A 153 -29.07 -0.19 -27.80
N LEU A 154 -27.99 0.34 -27.21
CA LEU A 154 -27.76 1.78 -27.09
C LEU A 154 -27.55 2.45 -28.46
N GLN A 155 -26.82 1.81 -29.37
CA GLN A 155 -26.66 2.29 -30.73
C GLN A 155 -28.01 2.36 -31.45
N LYS A 156 -28.80 1.29 -31.39
CA LYS A 156 -30.16 1.24 -31.97
C LYS A 156 -31.06 2.34 -31.41
N ARG A 157 -31.06 2.54 -30.08
CA ARG A 157 -31.80 3.62 -29.42
C ARG A 157 -31.40 5.00 -29.95
N ASN A 158 -30.09 5.25 -30.10
CA ASN A 158 -29.56 6.51 -30.60
C ASN A 158 -29.92 6.74 -32.08
N GLU A 159 -29.88 5.69 -32.90
CA GLU A 159 -30.28 5.72 -34.31
C GLU A 159 -31.78 6.04 -34.46
N CYS A 160 -32.65 5.33 -33.74
CA CYS A 160 -34.10 5.60 -33.73
C CYS A 160 -34.40 7.02 -33.25
N SER A 161 -33.77 7.46 -32.14
CA SER A 161 -33.95 8.82 -31.61
C SER A 161 -33.47 9.90 -32.61
N GLY A 162 -32.36 9.64 -33.31
CA GLY A 162 -31.86 10.52 -34.36
C GLY A 162 -32.78 10.59 -35.58
N GLN A 163 -33.44 9.48 -35.95
CA GLN A 163 -34.44 9.44 -37.01
C GLN A 163 -35.72 10.18 -36.61
N VAL A 164 -36.21 10.01 -35.38
CA VAL A 164 -37.34 10.78 -34.81
C VAL A 164 -37.06 12.27 -34.91
N GLY A 165 -35.87 12.75 -34.50
CA GLY A 165 -35.51 14.16 -34.60
C GLY A 165 -35.50 14.69 -36.04
N LYS A 166 -35.02 13.88 -37.00
CA LYS A 166 -35.02 14.24 -38.43
C LYS A 166 -36.43 14.30 -39.01
N LEU A 167 -37.30 13.35 -38.67
CA LEU A 167 -38.68 13.30 -39.18
C LEU A 167 -39.53 14.41 -38.55
N MET A 168 -39.44 14.62 -37.25
CA MET A 168 -40.11 15.73 -36.55
C MET A 168 -39.73 17.10 -37.14
N GLY A 169 -38.46 17.28 -37.53
CA GLY A 169 -38.00 18.50 -38.20
C GLY A 169 -38.54 18.66 -39.63
N LYS A 170 -38.86 17.57 -40.33
CA LYS A 170 -39.45 17.58 -41.68
C LYS A 170 -40.98 17.68 -41.68
N SER A 171 -41.64 17.15 -40.65
CA SER A 171 -43.10 17.17 -40.49
C SER A 171 -43.60 18.42 -39.78
N ASN A 172 -42.77 19.46 -39.58
CA ASN A 172 -43.13 20.65 -38.81
C ASN A 172 -43.63 20.33 -37.38
N GLY A 173 -43.18 19.22 -36.80
CA GLY A 173 -43.60 18.76 -35.49
C GLY A 173 -44.88 17.91 -35.48
N GLU A 174 -45.45 17.57 -36.64
CA GLU A 174 -46.56 16.61 -36.71
C GLU A 174 -46.07 15.19 -36.47
N GLU A 175 -46.80 14.48 -35.62
CA GLU A 175 -46.47 13.13 -35.17
C GLU A 175 -47.14 12.11 -36.09
N THR A 176 -46.37 11.56 -37.03
CA THR A 176 -46.83 10.52 -37.97
C THR A 176 -46.75 9.13 -37.35
N ASP A 177 -47.47 8.16 -37.91
CA ASP A 177 -47.39 6.74 -37.49
C ASP A 177 -45.96 6.21 -37.50
N GLU A 178 -45.13 6.65 -38.46
CA GLU A 178 -43.70 6.32 -38.55
C GLU A 178 -42.90 6.88 -37.37
N ILE A 179 -43.20 8.11 -36.92
CA ILE A 179 -42.56 8.71 -35.73
C ILE A 179 -42.97 7.96 -34.47
N ILE A 180 -44.25 7.58 -34.33
CA ILE A 180 -44.76 6.80 -33.20
C ILE A 180 -44.04 5.45 -33.13
N SER A 181 -43.97 4.73 -34.25
CA SER A 181 -43.26 3.44 -34.33
C SER A 181 -41.78 3.56 -33.97
N LEU A 182 -41.08 4.60 -34.44
CA LEU A 182 -39.67 4.82 -34.10
C LEU A 182 -39.46 5.20 -32.62
N LYS A 183 -40.42 5.90 -32.01
CA LYS A 183 -40.41 6.18 -30.56
C LYS A 183 -40.60 4.90 -29.75
N GLU A 184 -41.49 4.02 -30.16
CA GLU A 184 -41.68 2.70 -29.54
C GLU A 184 -40.42 1.84 -29.67
N ASP A 185 -39.79 1.80 -30.84
CA ASP A 185 -38.52 1.08 -31.04
C ASP A 185 -37.38 1.65 -30.20
N ALA A 186 -37.28 2.98 -30.08
CA ALA A 186 -36.32 3.63 -29.20
C ALA A 186 -36.57 3.32 -27.72
N SER A 187 -37.84 3.26 -27.30
CA SER A 187 -38.23 2.87 -25.94
C SER A 187 -37.82 1.42 -25.66
N ARG A 188 -38.16 0.50 -26.56
CA ARG A 188 -37.84 -0.93 -26.43
C ARG A 188 -36.34 -1.20 -26.39
N ALA A 189 -35.57 -0.52 -27.25
CA ALA A 189 -34.11 -0.60 -27.22
C ALA A 189 -33.53 -0.02 -25.91
N GLY A 190 -34.18 1.00 -25.33
CA GLY A 190 -33.84 1.52 -24.01
C GLY A 190 -34.14 0.54 -22.88
N GLU A 191 -35.29 -0.14 -22.91
CA GLU A 191 -35.66 -1.19 -21.95
C GLU A 191 -34.70 -2.39 -22.05
N GLU A 192 -34.34 -2.82 -23.25
CA GLU A 192 -33.35 -3.88 -23.48
C GLU A 192 -31.97 -3.49 -22.94
N ALA A 193 -31.49 -2.28 -23.24
CA ALA A 193 -30.22 -1.79 -22.70
C ALA A 193 -30.21 -1.76 -21.16
N ASN A 194 -31.32 -1.35 -20.53
CA ASN A 194 -31.45 -1.34 -19.08
C ASN A 194 -31.47 -2.76 -18.49
N ALA A 195 -32.17 -3.71 -19.12
CA ALA A 195 -32.19 -5.09 -18.69
C ALA A 195 -30.80 -5.73 -18.76
N VAL A 196 -30.08 -5.53 -19.87
CA VAL A 196 -28.70 -6.01 -20.04
C VAL A 196 -27.75 -5.36 -19.02
N GLU A 197 -27.94 -4.08 -18.69
CA GLU A 197 -27.14 -3.39 -17.68
C GLU A 197 -27.34 -3.99 -16.27
N VAL A 198 -28.55 -4.43 -15.92
CA VAL A 198 -28.81 -5.15 -14.65
C VAL A 198 -28.03 -6.46 -14.62
N GLU A 199 -28.11 -7.26 -15.68
CA GLU A 199 -27.35 -8.52 -15.80
C GLU A 199 -25.82 -8.29 -15.75
N LEU A 200 -25.35 -7.22 -16.39
CA LEU A 200 -23.94 -6.84 -16.39
C LEU A 200 -23.46 -6.53 -14.97
N ASN A 201 -24.22 -5.72 -14.23
CA ASN A 201 -23.90 -5.37 -12.84
C ASN A 201 -23.83 -6.61 -11.93
N GLU A 202 -24.73 -7.58 -12.12
CA GLU A 202 -24.70 -8.84 -11.36
C GLU A 202 -23.44 -9.67 -11.66
N ILE A 203 -23.06 -9.79 -12.93
CA ILE A 203 -21.85 -10.52 -13.33
C ILE A 203 -20.60 -9.80 -12.82
N GLU A 204 -20.55 -8.47 -12.91
CA GLU A 204 -19.41 -7.69 -12.41
C GLU A 204 -19.26 -7.80 -10.90
N SER A 205 -20.36 -7.78 -10.15
CA SER A 205 -20.35 -8.00 -8.71
C SER A 205 -19.78 -9.38 -8.35
N LYS A 206 -20.22 -10.43 -9.05
CA LYS A 206 -19.69 -11.80 -8.86
C LYS A 206 -18.20 -11.90 -9.18
N ILE A 207 -17.77 -11.32 -10.30
CA ILE A 207 -16.36 -11.30 -10.69
C ILE A 207 -15.53 -10.56 -9.64
N ASN A 208 -15.97 -9.38 -9.18
CA ASN A 208 -15.24 -8.59 -8.19
C ASN A 208 -15.12 -9.33 -6.84
N ALA A 209 -16.18 -10.01 -6.40
CA ALA A 209 -16.16 -10.81 -5.18
C ALA A 209 -15.13 -11.96 -5.26
N MET A 210 -15.04 -12.64 -6.41
CA MET A 210 -14.05 -13.70 -6.62
C MET A 210 -12.64 -13.15 -6.82
N LEU A 211 -12.47 -12.02 -7.52
CA LEU A 211 -11.16 -11.36 -7.65
C LEU A 211 -10.62 -10.94 -6.28
N ALA A 212 -11.51 -10.56 -5.35
CA ALA A 212 -11.11 -10.15 -4.02
C ALA A 212 -10.42 -11.27 -3.22
N SER A 213 -10.71 -12.55 -3.51
CA SER A 213 -10.13 -13.72 -2.83
C SER A 213 -8.86 -14.26 -3.50
N LEU A 214 -8.54 -13.83 -4.73
CA LEU A 214 -7.35 -14.27 -5.44
C LEU A 214 -6.09 -13.51 -4.99
N PRO A 215 -5.00 -14.20 -4.63
CA PRO A 215 -3.73 -13.55 -4.30
C PRO A 215 -3.06 -12.97 -5.55
N ASN A 216 -2.08 -12.10 -5.33
CA ASN A 216 -1.31 -11.49 -6.40
C ASN A 216 -0.39 -12.51 -7.11
N LEU A 217 -0.07 -12.23 -8.38
CA LEU A 217 0.89 -13.02 -9.15
C LEU A 217 2.32 -12.73 -8.67
N LEU A 218 3.14 -13.78 -8.61
CA LEU A 218 4.53 -13.71 -8.17
C LEU A 218 5.43 -13.11 -9.25
N ASP A 219 6.39 -12.27 -8.88
CA ASP A 219 7.49 -11.89 -9.76
C ASP A 219 8.29 -13.15 -10.16
N ASP A 220 8.87 -13.15 -11.36
CA ASP A 220 9.63 -14.30 -11.89
C ASP A 220 10.85 -14.62 -11.02
N VAL A 221 11.41 -13.66 -10.28
CA VAL A 221 12.55 -13.88 -9.39
C VAL A 221 12.20 -14.58 -8.07
N VAL A 222 10.92 -14.75 -7.74
CA VAL A 222 10.49 -15.41 -6.50
C VAL A 222 10.80 -16.91 -6.56
N PRO A 223 11.55 -17.49 -5.60
CA PRO A 223 11.80 -18.92 -5.60
C PRO A 223 10.51 -19.69 -5.31
N ASP A 224 10.39 -20.87 -5.89
CA ASP A 224 9.32 -21.81 -5.57
C ASP A 224 9.59 -22.50 -4.24
N GLY A 225 8.61 -22.56 -3.34
CA GLY A 225 8.79 -23.13 -2.00
C GLY A 225 7.50 -23.51 -1.29
N SER A 226 7.64 -24.06 -0.09
CA SER A 226 6.54 -24.57 0.73
C SER A 226 6.31 -23.81 2.02
N SER A 227 7.38 -23.32 2.62
CA SER A 227 7.35 -22.53 3.83
C SER A 227 8.59 -21.63 3.90
N ASP A 228 8.69 -20.89 5.00
CA ASP A 228 9.86 -20.13 5.42
C ASP A 228 11.22 -20.83 5.23
N GLY A 229 11.30 -22.16 5.41
CA GLY A 229 12.50 -22.96 5.22
C GLY A 229 13.03 -23.01 3.78
N ASP A 230 12.19 -22.70 2.80
CA ASP A 230 12.55 -22.62 1.38
C ASP A 230 12.87 -21.18 0.93
N ASN A 231 12.86 -20.20 1.86
CA ASN A 231 13.25 -18.83 1.57
C ASN A 231 14.74 -18.72 1.24
N GLU A 232 15.07 -17.82 0.33
CA GLU A 232 16.43 -17.68 -0.19
C GLU A 232 17.22 -16.59 0.56
N LEU A 233 18.39 -16.93 1.07
CA LEU A 233 19.31 -15.96 1.67
C LEU A 233 19.96 -15.08 0.58
N VAL A 234 19.62 -13.79 0.57
CA VAL A 234 20.13 -12.83 -0.42
C VAL A 234 21.33 -12.04 0.10
N LYS A 235 21.31 -11.66 1.38
CA LYS A 235 22.38 -10.90 2.02
C LYS A 235 22.46 -11.28 3.50
N GLN A 236 23.67 -11.31 4.05
CA GLN A 236 23.91 -11.39 5.48
C GLN A 236 24.85 -10.26 5.88
N TRP A 237 24.62 -9.65 7.04
CA TRP A 237 25.43 -8.55 7.55
C TRP A 237 25.69 -8.68 9.05
N GLY A 238 26.88 -8.27 9.48
CA GLY A 238 27.32 -8.28 10.87
C GLY A 238 28.01 -9.57 11.31
N ASP A 239 28.73 -9.49 12.43
CA ASP A 239 29.33 -10.62 13.14
C ASP A 239 28.60 -10.78 14.48
N VAL A 240 27.93 -11.92 14.66
CA VAL A 240 27.15 -12.24 15.88
C VAL A 240 27.99 -12.34 17.14
N THR A 241 29.33 -12.35 17.03
CA THR A 241 30.27 -12.42 18.16
C THR A 241 30.98 -11.11 18.46
N ALA A 242 30.94 -10.13 17.55
CA ALA A 242 31.73 -8.90 17.69
C ALA A 242 31.23 -8.02 18.86
N LEU A 243 29.94 -7.69 18.87
CA LEU A 243 29.34 -6.89 19.95
C LEU A 243 29.38 -7.62 21.31
N PRO A 244 29.04 -8.93 21.42
CA PRO A 244 29.25 -9.69 22.65
C PRO A 244 30.65 -9.57 23.26
N LYS A 245 31.71 -9.67 22.44
CA LYS A 245 33.10 -9.52 22.91
C LYS A 245 33.38 -8.12 23.44
N GLU A 246 32.88 -7.08 22.77
CA GLU A 246 33.01 -5.69 23.23
C GLU A 246 32.28 -5.45 24.57
N LEU A 247 31.18 -6.16 24.80
CA LEU A 247 30.39 -6.09 26.03
C LEU A 247 30.91 -7.01 27.15
N GLY A 248 32.00 -7.73 26.91
CA GLY A 248 32.65 -8.59 27.89
C GLY A 248 31.99 -9.95 28.09
N TRP A 249 31.22 -10.45 27.11
CA TRP A 249 30.67 -11.80 27.16
C TRP A 249 31.80 -12.83 27.13
N THR A 250 31.68 -13.88 27.94
CA THR A 250 32.55 -15.06 27.90
C THR A 250 31.83 -16.23 27.24
N ASP A 251 32.54 -17.32 26.95
CA ASP A 251 31.94 -18.51 26.35
C ASP A 251 30.90 -19.18 27.26
N GLU A 252 30.94 -18.90 28.57
CA GLU A 252 29.99 -19.37 29.58
C GLU A 252 28.81 -18.41 29.82
N PHE A 253 28.79 -17.23 29.19
CA PHE A 253 27.70 -16.28 29.36
C PHE A 253 26.49 -16.73 28.55
N GLU A 254 25.39 -17.04 29.25
CA GLU A 254 24.11 -17.40 28.63
C GLU A 254 23.20 -16.15 28.59
N PRO A 255 22.97 -15.56 27.39
CA PRO A 255 22.17 -14.35 27.24
C PRO A 255 20.72 -14.58 27.65
N LEU A 256 20.19 -13.67 28.47
CA LEU A 256 18.80 -13.71 28.90
C LEU A 256 17.86 -13.29 27.78
N TRP A 257 16.62 -13.77 27.86
CA TRP A 257 15.53 -13.32 27.01
C TRP A 257 15.19 -11.86 27.34
N HIS A 258 14.76 -11.10 26.33
CA HIS A 258 14.44 -9.68 26.49
C HIS A 258 13.45 -9.36 27.61
N ASP A 259 12.50 -10.25 27.93
CA ASP A 259 11.54 -10.03 29.02
C ASP A 259 12.21 -10.20 30.40
N ASP A 260 13.12 -11.15 30.56
CA ASP A 260 13.96 -11.28 31.76
C ASP A 260 14.89 -10.07 31.91
N VAL A 261 15.51 -9.62 30.81
CA VAL A 261 16.35 -8.42 30.80
C VAL A 261 15.52 -7.19 31.21
N ALA A 262 14.37 -6.97 30.58
CA ALA A 262 13.49 -5.85 30.89
C ALA A 262 12.93 -5.92 32.33
N THR A 263 12.67 -7.12 32.85
CA THR A 263 12.26 -7.35 34.24
C THR A 263 13.38 -6.97 35.21
N ASN A 264 14.61 -7.38 34.93
CA ASN A 264 15.79 -7.02 35.72
C ASN A 264 16.10 -5.51 35.70
N LEU A 265 15.71 -4.80 34.65
CA LEU A 265 15.76 -3.32 34.59
C LEU A 265 14.58 -2.66 35.33
N GLY A 266 13.62 -3.45 35.84
CA GLY A 266 12.36 -3.02 36.42
C GLY A 266 11.51 -2.19 35.44
N GLY A 267 11.52 -2.61 34.16
CA GLY A 267 10.82 -1.96 33.05
C GLY A 267 9.74 -2.85 32.41
N TRP A 268 9.51 -4.06 32.93
CA TRP A 268 8.53 -5.01 32.41
C TRP A 268 7.37 -5.23 33.39
N ASN A 269 6.13 -5.01 32.93
CA ASN A 269 4.93 -5.23 33.74
C ASN A 269 3.85 -5.95 32.92
N SER A 270 3.98 -7.27 32.78
CA SER A 270 2.98 -8.12 32.13
C SER A 270 1.76 -8.35 33.00
N GLU A 271 1.90 -8.47 34.33
CA GLU A 271 0.77 -8.73 35.23
C GLU A 271 -0.29 -7.62 35.17
N ALA A 272 0.13 -6.36 35.23
CA ALA A 272 -0.80 -5.24 35.08
C ALA A 272 -1.45 -5.21 33.69
N ALA A 273 -0.68 -5.50 32.63
CA ALA A 273 -1.22 -5.54 31.27
C ALA A 273 -2.26 -6.66 31.09
N VAL A 274 -1.99 -7.84 31.62
CA VAL A 274 -2.92 -8.97 31.60
C VAL A 274 -4.19 -8.64 32.39
N GLY A 275 -4.06 -8.00 33.56
CA GLY A 275 -5.20 -7.56 34.35
C GLY A 275 -6.10 -6.54 33.65
N MET A 276 -5.57 -5.73 32.73
CA MET A 276 -6.32 -4.71 31.99
C MET A 276 -6.83 -5.15 30.62
N SER A 277 -6.01 -5.89 29.86
CA SER A 277 -6.21 -6.15 28.43
C SER A 277 -6.17 -7.63 28.05
N GLY A 278 -5.73 -8.51 28.96
CA GLY A 278 -5.57 -9.94 28.71
C GLY A 278 -4.19 -10.33 28.18
N ALA A 279 -4.06 -11.58 27.75
CA ALA A 279 -2.79 -12.14 27.26
C ALA A 279 -2.26 -11.39 26.02
N ARG A 280 -0.95 -11.53 25.74
CA ARG A 280 -0.25 -10.90 24.60
C ARG A 280 -0.28 -9.36 24.61
N PHE A 281 -0.54 -8.74 25.76
CA PHE A 281 -0.27 -7.33 26.04
C PHE A 281 0.82 -7.21 27.10
N VAL A 282 1.64 -6.15 26.99
CA VAL A 282 2.72 -5.85 27.94
C VAL A 282 2.72 -4.35 28.21
N SER A 283 2.89 -3.97 29.48
CA SER A 283 3.15 -2.59 29.87
C SER A 283 4.64 -2.41 30.13
N LEU A 284 5.31 -1.62 29.29
CA LEU A 284 6.69 -1.21 29.51
C LEU A 284 6.73 0.01 30.42
N THR A 285 7.74 0.11 31.29
CA THR A 285 7.90 1.24 32.21
C THR A 285 9.36 1.73 32.27
N GLY A 286 9.54 2.93 32.84
CA GLY A 286 10.86 3.50 33.11
C GLY A 286 11.74 3.66 31.87
N SER A 287 13.02 3.27 32.00
CA SER A 287 14.01 3.39 30.93
C SER A 287 13.74 2.47 29.73
N VAL A 288 13.07 1.33 29.93
CA VAL A 288 12.71 0.40 28.84
C VAL A 288 11.64 1.02 27.95
N ALA A 289 10.59 1.61 28.53
CA ALA A 289 9.59 2.37 27.77
C ALA A 289 10.21 3.59 27.05
N ARG A 290 11.19 4.25 27.69
CA ARG A 290 11.95 5.34 27.04
C ARG A 290 12.75 4.83 25.84
N LEU A 291 13.36 3.64 25.94
CA LEU A 291 14.13 3.02 24.87
C LEU A 291 13.23 2.66 23.67
N GLU A 292 12.03 2.12 23.91
CA GLU A 292 11.03 1.89 22.85
C GLU A 292 10.73 3.20 22.08
N ARG A 293 10.44 4.28 22.81
CA ARG A 293 10.20 5.60 22.20
C ARG A 293 11.42 6.15 21.47
N ALA A 294 12.63 5.93 22.00
CA ALA A 294 13.87 6.35 21.36
C ALA A 294 14.08 5.65 20.01
N ILE A 295 13.82 4.34 19.94
CA ILE A 295 13.86 3.56 18.70
C ILE A 295 12.84 4.11 17.69
N SER A 296 11.59 4.32 18.11
CA SER A 296 10.55 4.88 17.24
C SER A 296 10.95 6.23 16.64
N THR A 297 11.48 7.13 17.47
CA THR A 297 11.85 8.48 17.04
C THR A 297 13.05 8.45 16.11
N TYR A 298 14.05 7.61 16.41
CA TYR A 298 15.21 7.41 15.55
C TYR A 298 14.80 6.91 14.16
N PHE A 299 13.89 5.94 14.07
CA PHE A 299 13.41 5.42 12.79
C PHE A 299 12.65 6.46 11.96
N LEU A 300 11.83 7.31 12.60
CA LEU A 300 11.19 8.43 11.90
C LEU A 300 12.21 9.41 11.32
N ASP A 301 13.17 9.85 12.14
CA ASP A 301 14.23 10.77 11.70
C ASP A 301 15.01 10.18 10.52
N ARG A 302 15.35 8.88 10.58
CA ARG A 302 16.03 8.16 9.49
C ARG A 302 15.19 8.11 8.22
N ALA A 303 13.88 7.90 8.32
CA ALA A 303 13.00 7.96 7.15
C ALA A 303 12.94 9.39 6.58
N SER A 304 12.82 10.42 7.41
CA SER A 304 12.81 11.81 6.97
C SER A 304 14.10 12.22 6.25
N GLU A 305 15.26 11.77 6.74
CA GLU A 305 16.57 11.98 6.08
C GLU A 305 16.64 11.36 4.66
N LYS A 306 15.82 10.35 4.38
CA LYS A 306 15.67 9.71 3.05
C LYS A 306 14.58 10.35 2.19
N GLY A 307 13.97 11.44 2.64
CA GLY A 307 12.96 12.19 1.90
C GLY A 307 11.54 11.64 2.01
N TYR A 308 11.26 10.77 2.99
CA TYR A 308 9.88 10.36 3.27
C TYR A 308 9.13 11.49 3.97
N ILE A 309 7.89 11.72 3.54
CA ILE A 309 6.97 12.64 4.19
C ILE A 309 6.38 11.93 5.41
N GLU A 310 6.61 12.50 6.59
CA GLU A 310 6.02 11.98 7.82
C GLU A 310 4.51 12.27 7.88
N VAL A 311 3.73 11.26 8.24
CA VAL A 311 2.27 11.32 8.32
C VAL A 311 1.82 10.77 9.67
N SER A 312 0.84 11.44 10.29
CA SER A 312 0.10 10.94 11.43
C SER A 312 -1.30 10.51 10.97
N PRO A 313 -1.52 9.23 10.60
CA PRO A 313 -2.77 8.79 10.01
C PRO A 313 -3.85 8.45 11.07
N PRO A 314 -5.13 8.38 10.67
CA PRO A 314 -6.18 7.76 11.49
C PRO A 314 -5.84 6.30 11.82
N LEU A 315 -6.15 5.89 13.06
CA LEU A 315 -5.99 4.50 13.52
C LEU A 315 -7.24 3.64 13.33
N VAL A 316 -8.37 4.29 13.04
CA VAL A 316 -9.65 3.67 12.74
C VAL A 316 -9.95 3.91 11.27
N VAL A 317 -10.21 2.84 10.52
CA VAL A 317 -10.42 2.87 9.07
C VAL A 317 -11.68 2.11 8.68
N SER A 318 -12.20 2.44 7.50
CA SER A 318 -13.36 1.77 6.92
C SER A 318 -13.02 0.38 6.37
N ARG A 319 -14.05 -0.44 6.13
CA ARG A 319 -13.92 -1.72 5.39
C ARG A 319 -13.26 -1.49 4.02
N SER A 320 -13.71 -0.50 3.27
CA SER A 320 -13.19 -0.19 1.93
C SER A 320 -11.69 0.11 1.92
N ALA A 321 -11.16 0.76 2.96
CA ALA A 321 -9.72 0.99 3.08
C ALA A 321 -8.94 -0.34 3.20
N LEU A 322 -9.43 -1.26 4.03
CA LEU A 322 -8.84 -2.58 4.24
C LEU A 322 -8.99 -3.50 3.01
N GLU A 323 -10.07 -3.36 2.25
CA GLU A 323 -10.24 -4.04 0.95
C GLU A 323 -9.25 -3.51 -0.08
N GLY A 324 -9.00 -2.19 -0.08
CA GLY A 324 -8.02 -1.52 -0.94
C GLY A 324 -6.60 -2.07 -0.78
N THR A 325 -6.15 -2.24 0.45
CA THR A 325 -4.82 -2.82 0.77
C THR A 325 -4.83 -4.33 0.96
N SER A 326 -5.96 -5.00 0.66
CA SER A 326 -6.10 -6.46 0.57
C SER A 326 -6.07 -7.23 1.88
N GLN A 327 -6.34 -6.58 3.01
CA GLN A 327 -6.61 -7.26 4.29
C GLN A 327 -8.00 -7.93 4.24
N LEU A 328 -8.99 -7.27 3.65
CA LEU A 328 -10.32 -7.82 3.49
C LEU A 328 -10.57 -8.32 2.06
N PRO A 329 -11.39 -9.38 1.89
CA PRO A 329 -12.17 -10.07 2.92
C PRO A 329 -11.42 -11.20 3.66
N LYS A 330 -10.24 -11.62 3.19
CA LYS A 330 -9.57 -12.86 3.62
C LYS A 330 -9.13 -12.87 5.10
N PHE A 331 -8.67 -11.74 5.62
CA PHE A 331 -8.04 -11.65 6.95
C PHE A 331 -8.94 -10.96 7.97
N GLU A 332 -10.27 -11.05 7.84
CA GLU A 332 -11.20 -10.38 8.76
C GLU A 332 -11.03 -10.84 10.22
N GLU A 333 -10.74 -12.13 10.44
CA GLU A 333 -10.52 -12.70 11.78
C GLU A 333 -9.26 -12.16 12.47
N ASP A 334 -8.29 -11.64 11.71
CA ASP A 334 -7.06 -11.05 12.23
C ASP A 334 -7.20 -9.56 12.61
N LEU A 335 -8.37 -8.95 12.39
CA LEU A 335 -8.62 -7.53 12.60
C LEU A 335 -9.48 -7.26 13.84
N PHE A 336 -9.16 -6.19 14.55
CA PHE A 336 -10.03 -5.66 15.60
C PHE A 336 -11.13 -4.79 14.98
N LYS A 337 -12.36 -5.28 15.01
CA LYS A 337 -13.56 -4.58 14.55
C LYS A 337 -14.20 -3.75 15.66
N ILE A 338 -14.59 -2.51 15.34
CA ILE A 338 -15.38 -1.64 16.21
C ILE A 338 -16.86 -1.92 15.96
N VAL A 339 -17.61 -2.19 17.04
CA VAL A 339 -19.02 -2.56 16.94
C VAL A 339 -19.85 -1.36 16.48
N ARG A 340 -20.69 -1.57 15.45
CA ARG A 340 -21.43 -0.52 14.71
C ARG A 340 -22.27 0.43 15.56
N GLU A 341 -22.74 0.01 16.73
CA GLU A 341 -23.47 0.88 17.65
C GLU A 341 -22.61 2.03 18.19
N SER A 342 -21.29 1.83 18.26
CA SER A 342 -20.36 2.82 18.79
C SER A 342 -19.82 3.78 17.72
N HIS A 343 -19.46 3.28 16.53
CA HIS A 343 -18.89 4.09 15.46
C HIS A 343 -18.99 3.38 14.09
N THR A 344 -19.10 4.18 13.04
CA THR A 344 -18.98 3.75 11.63
C THR A 344 -18.07 4.72 10.88
N CYS A 345 -17.36 4.23 9.87
CA CYS A 345 -16.55 5.07 8.99
C CYS A 345 -17.31 5.31 7.69
N ASN A 346 -17.91 6.49 7.53
CA ASN A 346 -18.74 6.84 6.37
C ASN A 346 -19.89 5.86 6.10
N GLY A 347 -20.51 5.31 7.17
CA GLY A 347 -21.57 4.31 7.06
C GLY A 347 -21.08 2.87 6.88
N GLU A 348 -19.77 2.65 6.79
CA GLU A 348 -19.16 1.31 6.73
C GLU A 348 -18.73 0.79 8.12
N ASP A 349 -18.41 -0.50 8.17
CA ASP A 349 -17.72 -1.10 9.31
C ASP A 349 -16.43 -0.33 9.62
N ALA A 350 -16.16 -0.12 10.91
CA ALA A 350 -14.94 0.52 11.40
C ALA A 350 -14.00 -0.54 12.02
N PHE A 351 -12.70 -0.40 11.76
CA PHE A 351 -11.66 -1.34 12.22
C PHE A 351 -10.43 -0.58 12.71
N LEU A 352 -9.71 -1.14 13.67
CA LEU A 352 -8.36 -0.68 14.00
C LEU A 352 -7.36 -1.16 12.94
N ILE A 353 -6.37 -0.33 12.64
CA ILE A 353 -5.36 -0.66 11.63
C ILE A 353 -4.40 -1.78 12.10
N PRO A 354 -4.12 -2.80 11.25
CA PRO A 354 -3.07 -3.80 11.52
C PRO A 354 -1.66 -3.34 11.12
N THR A 355 -1.59 -2.20 10.41
CA THR A 355 -0.38 -1.53 9.92
C THR A 355 -0.74 -0.15 9.36
N ALA A 356 0.19 0.82 9.44
CA ALA A 356 0.02 2.12 8.78
C ALA A 356 -0.01 2.05 7.25
N GLU A 357 0.40 0.92 6.64
CA GLU A 357 0.23 0.66 5.21
C GLU A 357 -1.21 0.96 4.74
N VAL A 358 -2.21 0.55 5.54
CA VAL A 358 -3.63 0.71 5.21
C VAL A 358 -3.99 2.17 4.99
N PRO A 359 -3.87 3.08 5.99
CA PRO A 359 -4.22 4.47 5.78
C PRO A 359 -3.26 5.20 4.82
N LEU A 360 -1.95 4.91 4.85
CA LEU A 360 -0.98 5.63 4.01
C LEU A 360 -1.20 5.38 2.52
N THR A 361 -1.45 4.13 2.12
CA THR A 361 -1.69 3.80 0.72
C THR A 361 -3.06 4.32 0.26
N ASN A 362 -4.06 4.29 1.14
CA ASN A 362 -5.41 4.79 0.85
C ASN A 362 -5.54 6.32 0.80
N MET A 363 -4.53 7.10 1.21
CA MET A 363 -4.55 8.57 1.04
C MET A 363 -4.78 9.00 -0.41
N HIS A 364 -4.41 8.14 -1.36
CA HIS A 364 -4.57 8.36 -2.80
C HIS A 364 -5.63 7.47 -3.44
N SER A 365 -6.49 6.82 -2.65
CA SER A 365 -7.59 6.02 -3.18
C SER A 365 -8.50 6.87 -4.07
N ASN A 366 -8.89 6.31 -5.22
CA ASN A 366 -9.68 6.93 -6.28
C ASN A 366 -9.04 8.19 -6.94
N GLN A 367 -7.73 8.40 -6.80
CA GLN A 367 -7.04 9.54 -7.42
C GLN A 367 -6.37 9.18 -8.75
N ILE A 368 -6.18 10.22 -9.59
CA ILE A 368 -5.30 10.19 -10.75
C ILE A 368 -4.17 11.20 -10.47
N LEU A 369 -2.98 10.70 -10.19
CA LEU A 369 -1.77 11.49 -9.94
C LEU A 369 -1.14 11.95 -11.26
N GLU A 370 -0.32 13.00 -11.22
CA GLU A 370 0.54 13.35 -12.36
C GLU A 370 1.88 12.61 -12.23
N GLU A 371 2.45 12.09 -13.32
CA GLU A 371 3.68 11.30 -13.27
C GLU A 371 4.86 12.06 -12.64
N SER A 372 4.90 13.39 -12.80
CA SER A 372 5.94 14.25 -12.23
C SER A 372 5.98 14.25 -10.71
N ASP A 373 4.90 13.83 -10.05
CA ASP A 373 4.81 13.75 -8.59
C ASP A 373 5.32 12.41 -8.05
N LEU A 374 5.60 11.44 -8.93
CA LEU A 374 6.06 10.10 -8.56
C LEU A 374 7.60 10.01 -8.57
N PRO A 375 8.22 9.26 -7.63
CA PRO A 375 7.57 8.47 -6.57
C PRO A 375 7.16 9.31 -5.35
N LEU A 376 5.96 9.03 -4.81
CA LEU A 376 5.56 9.52 -3.49
C LEU A 376 6.11 8.59 -2.42
N SER A 377 6.67 9.14 -1.34
CA SER A 377 7.26 8.37 -0.24
C SER A 377 6.74 8.88 1.10
N TYR A 378 6.13 8.00 1.90
CA TYR A 378 5.52 8.33 3.19
C TYR A 378 6.08 7.46 4.32
N CYS A 379 6.21 8.03 5.51
CA CYS A 379 6.46 7.27 6.73
C CYS A 379 5.46 7.62 7.83
N ALA A 380 5.18 6.66 8.71
CA ALA A 380 4.33 6.90 9.89
C ALA A 380 4.70 5.97 11.03
N LEU A 381 4.69 6.51 12.26
CA LEU A 381 4.72 5.72 13.49
C LEU A 381 3.29 5.51 13.98
N THR A 382 2.84 4.25 14.06
CA THR A 382 1.51 3.93 14.62
C THR A 382 1.57 2.74 15.55
N PRO A 383 0.68 2.66 16.55
CA PRO A 383 0.30 1.37 17.10
C PRO A 383 -0.41 0.55 16.01
N CYS A 384 -0.12 -0.75 15.97
CA CYS A 384 -0.68 -1.73 15.06
C CYS A 384 -1.42 -2.79 15.86
N PHE A 385 -2.61 -3.17 15.42
CA PHE A 385 -3.49 -4.09 16.14
C PHE A 385 -3.76 -5.35 15.32
N ARG A 386 -3.40 -6.53 15.86
CA ARG A 386 -3.60 -7.83 15.20
C ARG A 386 -4.17 -8.83 16.18
N ALA A 387 -5.24 -9.52 15.79
CA ALA A 387 -5.84 -10.55 16.64
C ALA A 387 -4.96 -11.81 16.72
N GLU A 388 -4.00 -11.98 15.80
CA GLU A 388 -3.06 -13.11 15.77
C GLU A 388 -3.80 -14.45 15.81
N ALA A 389 -4.89 -14.55 15.04
CA ALA A 389 -5.73 -15.74 14.95
C ALA A 389 -4.91 -16.92 14.41
N GLY A 390 -5.17 -18.13 14.92
CA GLY A 390 -4.42 -19.33 14.52
C GLY A 390 -3.00 -19.45 15.07
N SER A 391 -2.51 -18.52 15.90
CA SER A 391 -1.15 -18.55 16.49
C SER A 391 -1.05 -19.31 17.83
N TYR A 392 -2.00 -20.21 18.13
CA TYR A 392 -2.09 -20.88 19.43
C TYR A 392 -0.79 -21.63 19.78
N GLY A 393 -0.20 -21.30 20.94
CA GLY A 393 1.03 -21.93 21.44
C GLY A 393 2.34 -21.44 20.81
N ARG A 394 2.32 -20.56 19.79
CA ARG A 394 3.53 -19.98 19.20
C ARG A 394 3.84 -18.60 19.79
N ASP A 395 5.12 -18.34 20.06
CA ASP A 395 5.63 -17.04 20.53
C ASP A 395 4.78 -16.44 21.66
N THR A 396 4.43 -17.26 22.67
CA THR A 396 3.54 -16.87 23.77
C THR A 396 4.24 -15.99 24.81
N ARG A 397 5.58 -15.99 24.80
CA ARG A 397 6.46 -15.24 25.70
C ARG A 397 7.01 -14.00 24.99
N GLY A 398 7.07 -12.87 25.69
CA GLY A 398 7.79 -11.69 25.22
C GLY A 398 7.03 -10.78 24.25
N LEU A 399 7.78 -10.01 23.43
CA LEU A 399 7.27 -9.00 22.50
C LEU A 399 7.28 -9.42 21.02
N ILE A 400 7.65 -10.67 20.71
CA ILE A 400 7.75 -11.13 19.30
C ILE A 400 6.37 -11.16 18.63
N ARG A 401 5.33 -11.55 19.37
CA ARG A 401 3.94 -11.66 18.91
C ARG A 401 2.95 -11.15 19.95
N THR A 402 2.54 -9.89 19.80
CA THR A 402 1.59 -9.19 20.68
C THR A 402 0.37 -8.69 19.90
N HIS A 403 -0.75 -8.47 20.58
CA HIS A 403 -1.95 -7.91 19.93
C HIS A 403 -1.80 -6.44 19.56
N GLN A 404 -0.94 -5.73 20.28
CA GLN A 404 -0.58 -4.34 20.01
C GLN A 404 0.94 -4.21 19.99
N PHE A 405 1.45 -3.53 18.97
CA PHE A 405 2.87 -3.19 18.85
C PHE A 405 3.04 -1.89 18.05
N TYR A 406 4.15 -1.18 18.25
CA TYR A 406 4.49 -0.01 17.44
C TYR A 406 5.32 -0.40 16.22
N LYS A 407 5.07 0.31 15.11
CA LYS A 407 5.83 0.17 13.88
C LYS A 407 6.02 1.53 13.22
N VAL A 408 7.22 1.77 12.71
CA VAL A 408 7.44 2.81 11.69
C VAL A 408 7.27 2.16 10.33
N GLU A 409 6.25 2.57 9.59
CA GLU A 409 5.98 2.06 8.24
C GLU A 409 6.57 2.97 7.19
N LEU A 410 7.07 2.38 6.11
CA LEU A 410 7.47 3.06 4.88
C LEU A 410 6.52 2.64 3.77
N VAL A 411 5.95 3.61 3.04
CA VAL A 411 5.10 3.37 1.87
C VAL A 411 5.61 4.19 0.69
N LYS A 412 5.63 3.58 -0.50
CA LYS A 412 5.89 4.28 -1.76
C LYS A 412 4.81 4.02 -2.79
N ILE A 413 4.47 5.07 -3.54
CA ILE A 413 3.61 4.99 -4.73
C ILE A 413 4.47 5.43 -5.91
N THR A 414 4.53 4.58 -6.94
CA THR A 414 5.54 4.67 -8.00
C THR A 414 4.92 4.40 -9.37
N THR A 415 5.66 4.68 -10.44
CA THR A 415 5.31 4.15 -11.77
C THR A 415 5.72 2.67 -11.86
N PRO A 416 5.12 1.87 -12.75
CA PRO A 416 5.52 0.48 -12.97
C PRO A 416 7.03 0.31 -13.24
N GLU A 417 7.62 1.22 -14.00
CA GLU A 417 9.01 1.18 -14.46
C GLU A 417 10.01 1.38 -13.33
N THR A 418 9.64 2.18 -12.32
CA THR A 418 10.52 2.51 -11.17
C THR A 418 10.28 1.61 -9.96
N SER A 419 9.24 0.79 -9.99
CA SER A 419 8.75 0.01 -8.85
C SER A 419 9.80 -0.91 -8.22
N ASN A 420 10.56 -1.66 -9.02
CA ASN A 420 11.58 -2.59 -8.49
C ASN A 420 12.77 -1.84 -7.85
N ASP A 421 13.21 -0.74 -8.46
CA ASP A 421 14.28 0.08 -7.91
C ASP A 421 13.86 0.75 -6.60
N GLU A 422 12.63 1.26 -6.54
CA GLU A 422 12.09 1.85 -5.32
C GLU A 422 11.86 0.83 -4.20
N HIS A 423 11.55 -0.43 -4.53
CA HIS A 423 11.49 -1.53 -3.57
C HIS A 423 12.87 -1.84 -2.99
N HIS A 424 13.90 -1.93 -3.83
CA HIS A 424 15.28 -2.11 -3.36
C HIS A 424 15.75 -0.94 -2.48
N LYS A 425 15.43 0.30 -2.85
CA LYS A 425 15.74 1.49 -2.02
C LYS A 425 15.03 1.42 -0.66
N LEU A 426 13.74 1.09 -0.64
CA LEU A 426 12.97 0.95 0.61
C LEU A 426 13.60 -0.12 1.52
N THR A 427 13.88 -1.32 0.98
CA THR A 427 14.54 -2.38 1.75
C THR A 427 15.89 -1.92 2.28
N ARG A 428 16.67 -1.21 1.48
CA ARG A 428 17.97 -0.67 1.92
C ARG A 428 17.83 0.33 3.06
N HIS A 429 16.81 1.19 3.06
CA HIS A 429 16.56 2.12 4.15
C HIS A 429 16.26 1.38 5.47
N ALA A 430 15.52 0.28 5.41
CA ALA A 430 15.28 -0.58 6.58
C ALA A 430 16.56 -1.29 7.06
N GLU A 431 17.40 -1.77 6.13
CA GLU A 431 18.71 -2.37 6.45
C GLU A 431 19.63 -1.39 7.20
N GLU A 432 19.72 -0.14 6.74
CA GLU A 432 20.59 0.88 7.35
C GLU A 432 20.25 1.13 8.83
N CYS A 433 18.97 1.06 9.21
CA CYS A 433 18.57 1.14 10.60
C CYS A 433 19.17 0.01 11.46
N LEU A 434 19.23 -1.23 10.95
CA LEU A 434 19.86 -2.36 11.65
C LEU A 434 21.38 -2.22 11.69
N GLU A 435 21.99 -1.78 10.59
CA GLU A 435 23.43 -1.60 10.48
C GLU A 435 23.94 -0.52 11.46
N GLU A 436 23.23 0.62 11.57
CA GLU A 436 23.55 1.70 12.50
C GLU A 436 23.30 1.33 13.96
N LEU A 437 22.29 0.50 14.23
CA LEU A 437 22.07 -0.14 15.53
C LEU A 437 23.06 -1.29 15.80
N ARG A 438 23.96 -1.62 14.86
CA ARG A 438 24.93 -2.73 14.94
C ARG A 438 24.29 -4.08 15.26
N ILE A 439 23.06 -4.31 14.80
CA ILE A 439 22.36 -5.59 14.97
C ILE A 439 22.63 -6.48 13.75
N PRO A 440 23.29 -7.64 13.91
CA PRO A 440 23.46 -8.58 12.81
C PRO A 440 22.12 -9.04 12.25
N TYR A 441 22.02 -9.14 10.93
CA TYR A 441 20.78 -9.50 10.27
C TYR A 441 21.03 -10.25 8.96
N ARG A 442 19.98 -10.89 8.46
CA ARG A 442 19.94 -11.46 7.11
C ARG A 442 18.74 -10.95 6.34
N ARG A 443 18.90 -10.79 5.02
CA ARG A 443 17.83 -10.48 4.07
C ARG A 443 17.44 -11.77 3.35
N MET A 444 16.20 -12.16 3.54
CA MET A 444 15.59 -13.34 2.95
C MET A 444 14.64 -12.92 1.83
N ARG A 445 14.72 -13.54 0.66
CA ARG A 445 13.70 -13.45 -0.39
C ARG A 445 12.66 -14.53 -0.13
N LEU A 446 11.42 -14.12 0.08
CA LEU A 446 10.34 -15.07 0.40
C LEU A 446 10.02 -15.94 -0.81
N CYS A 447 9.80 -17.23 -0.55
CA CYS A 447 9.35 -18.18 -1.56
C CYS A 447 7.85 -18.09 -1.81
N SER A 448 7.38 -18.76 -2.85
CA SER A 448 5.99 -18.75 -3.29
C SER A 448 4.97 -19.16 -2.22
N GLY A 449 5.34 -20.07 -1.31
CA GLY A 449 4.48 -20.57 -0.24
C GLY A 449 4.41 -19.68 1.01
N ASP A 450 5.39 -18.78 1.19
CA ASP A 450 5.53 -17.95 2.39
C ASP A 450 5.23 -16.46 2.12
N ILE A 451 5.31 -16.03 0.86
CA ILE A 451 5.04 -14.66 0.46
C ILE A 451 3.58 -14.23 0.72
N GLY A 452 3.40 -13.01 1.22
CA GLY A 452 2.10 -12.43 1.59
C GLY A 452 1.13 -12.22 0.41
N PHE A 453 -0.17 -12.19 0.70
CA PHE A 453 -1.27 -12.24 -0.28
C PHE A 453 -1.20 -11.18 -1.40
N SER A 454 -0.88 -9.93 -1.07
CA SER A 454 -0.80 -8.82 -2.02
C SER A 454 0.57 -8.69 -2.71
N ALA A 455 1.61 -9.32 -2.18
CA ALA A 455 2.98 -9.15 -2.65
C ALA A 455 3.23 -9.97 -3.92
N GLN A 456 3.88 -9.33 -4.89
CA GLN A 456 4.50 -10.02 -6.04
C GLN A 456 5.97 -10.36 -5.75
N LEU A 457 6.66 -9.56 -4.92
CA LEU A 457 8.02 -9.81 -4.44
C LEU A 457 8.13 -9.29 -3.01
N CYS A 458 8.76 -10.05 -2.12
CA CYS A 458 8.99 -9.65 -0.74
C CYS A 458 10.41 -9.98 -0.27
N TYR A 459 11.01 -9.06 0.47
CA TYR A 459 12.21 -9.30 1.26
C TYR A 459 11.90 -9.16 2.74
N ASP A 460 12.19 -10.19 3.52
CA ASP A 460 12.19 -10.11 4.96
C ASP A 460 13.59 -9.82 5.47
N LEU A 461 13.69 -8.92 6.44
CA LEU A 461 14.89 -8.73 7.23
C LEU A 461 14.70 -9.45 8.55
N GLU A 462 15.65 -10.31 8.90
CA GLU A 462 15.62 -11.06 10.14
C GLU A 462 16.83 -10.68 11.00
N ALA A 463 16.58 -10.21 12.22
CA ALA A 463 17.60 -9.79 13.17
C ALA A 463 18.03 -10.95 14.07
N TRP A 464 19.31 -10.99 14.43
CA TRP A 464 19.87 -11.99 15.32
C TRP A 464 19.39 -11.81 16.77
N LEU A 465 18.87 -12.89 17.37
CA LEU A 465 18.52 -12.96 18.77
C LEU A 465 19.45 -13.96 19.49
N PRO A 466 20.34 -13.47 20.38
CA PRO A 466 21.35 -14.33 20.99
C PRO A 466 20.77 -15.32 22.01
N SER A 467 19.65 -15.00 22.66
CA SER A 467 19.01 -15.89 23.66
C SER A 467 18.47 -17.19 23.04
N THR A 468 18.04 -17.13 21.79
CA THR A 468 17.55 -18.30 21.04
C THR A 468 18.55 -18.81 20.00
N LYS A 469 19.63 -18.06 19.74
CA LYS A 469 20.65 -18.36 18.71
C LYS A 469 20.03 -18.47 17.31
N GLU A 470 19.08 -17.59 17.01
CA GLU A 470 18.30 -17.62 15.77
C GLU A 470 18.13 -16.21 15.20
N TYR A 471 17.84 -16.13 13.90
CA TYR A 471 17.36 -14.92 13.26
C TYR A 471 15.83 -14.88 13.30
N ARG A 472 15.25 -13.73 13.63
CA ARG A 472 13.80 -13.51 13.66
C ARG A 472 13.41 -12.28 12.85
N GLU A 473 12.34 -12.39 12.07
CA GLU A 473 11.81 -11.32 11.23
C GLU A 473 11.59 -10.02 12.03
N ILE A 474 12.11 -8.90 11.53
CA ILE A 474 11.97 -7.56 12.10
C ILE A 474 11.41 -6.55 11.10
N SER A 475 11.48 -6.88 9.81
CA SER A 475 10.87 -6.13 8.73
C SER A 475 10.47 -7.06 7.60
N SER A 476 9.38 -6.71 6.93
CA SER A 476 8.93 -7.31 5.69
C SER A 476 8.72 -6.17 4.70
N CYS A 477 9.37 -6.24 3.54
CA CYS A 477 9.37 -5.21 2.51
C CYS A 477 8.78 -5.79 1.23
N SER A 478 7.59 -5.36 0.85
CA SER A 478 6.82 -5.92 -0.27
C SER A 478 6.65 -4.92 -1.41
N ASN A 479 6.89 -5.41 -2.64
CA ASN A 479 6.36 -4.81 -3.86
C ASN A 479 5.04 -5.51 -4.20
N THR A 480 3.95 -4.75 -4.34
CA THR A 480 2.63 -5.31 -4.68
C THR A 480 2.23 -5.07 -6.13
N GLY A 481 3.08 -4.42 -6.93
CA GLY A 481 2.74 -4.02 -8.29
C GLY A 481 1.50 -3.13 -8.31
N ASP A 482 0.64 -3.28 -9.31
CA ASP A 482 -0.63 -2.57 -9.40
C ASP A 482 -1.80 -3.24 -8.65
N PHE A 483 -1.55 -4.28 -7.84
CA PHE A 483 -2.60 -5.08 -7.18
C PHE A 483 -3.49 -4.25 -6.24
N GLN A 484 -2.89 -3.51 -5.31
CA GLN A 484 -3.62 -2.62 -4.41
C GLN A 484 -4.15 -1.40 -5.18
N ALA A 485 -3.36 -0.87 -6.13
CA ALA A 485 -3.76 0.28 -6.94
C ALA A 485 -5.04 0.02 -7.76
N ARG A 486 -5.23 -1.20 -8.26
CA ARG A 486 -6.47 -1.63 -8.93
C ARG A 486 -7.67 -1.61 -8.01
N ARG A 487 -7.53 -2.16 -6.80
CA ARG A 487 -8.59 -2.19 -5.77
C ARG A 487 -9.00 -0.79 -5.30
N MET A 488 -8.02 0.11 -5.22
CA MET A 488 -8.25 1.52 -4.84
C MET A 488 -8.53 2.44 -6.04
N ALA A 489 -8.56 1.93 -7.27
CA ALA A 489 -8.63 2.74 -8.49
C ALA A 489 -7.58 3.87 -8.58
N LEU A 490 -6.41 3.69 -7.94
CA LEU A 490 -5.28 4.62 -7.90
C LEU A 490 -4.49 4.56 -9.21
N ARG A 491 -4.49 5.68 -9.92
CA ARG A 491 -3.87 5.80 -11.24
C ARG A 491 -2.92 6.99 -11.29
N TYR A 492 -2.10 7.03 -12.33
CA TYR A 492 -1.36 8.20 -12.72
C TYR A 492 -1.60 8.51 -14.19
N ARG A 493 -1.33 9.75 -14.59
CA ARG A 493 -1.32 10.17 -15.99
C ARG A 493 0.13 10.16 -16.48
N PRO A 494 0.48 9.25 -17.40
CA PRO A 494 1.80 9.26 -18.00
C PRO A 494 2.06 10.57 -18.74
N VAL A 495 3.29 11.07 -18.72
CA VAL A 495 3.76 12.07 -19.68
C VAL A 495 3.87 11.37 -21.03
N GLU A 496 3.29 11.94 -22.09
CA GLU A 496 3.57 11.42 -23.43
C GLU A 496 5.09 11.46 -23.62
N ALA A 497 5.73 10.29 -23.78
CA ALA A 497 7.04 10.24 -24.38
C ALA A 497 6.92 11.06 -25.66
N LYS A 498 7.71 12.12 -25.81
CA LYS A 498 7.71 12.95 -27.00
C LYS A 498 7.87 12.01 -28.19
N ALA A 499 6.77 11.68 -28.87
CA ALA A 499 6.85 11.08 -30.17
C ALA A 499 7.71 12.04 -30.98
N ASP A 500 8.78 11.53 -31.58
CA ASP A 500 9.77 12.30 -32.31
C ASP A 500 9.09 13.47 -33.03
N GLU A 501 9.54 14.69 -32.72
CA GLU A 501 8.99 15.96 -33.23
C GLU A 501 9.00 16.03 -34.78
N ASN A 502 9.46 14.98 -35.47
CA ASN A 502 9.48 14.80 -36.92
C ASN A 502 8.22 14.16 -37.53
N GLU A 503 7.29 13.57 -36.78
CA GLU A 503 6.05 12.98 -37.38
C GLU A 503 4.81 13.89 -37.31
N ALA A 504 4.84 14.98 -36.56
CA ALA A 504 3.70 15.89 -36.41
C ALA A 504 3.62 17.02 -37.47
N ALA A 505 4.57 17.07 -38.42
CA ALA A 505 4.66 18.12 -39.43
C ALA A 505 4.10 17.72 -40.80
N ALA A 506 3.00 16.96 -40.88
CA ALA A 506 2.31 16.73 -42.16
C ALA A 506 0.87 16.26 -41.98
N LYS A 507 -0.06 17.14 -41.57
CA LYS A 507 -1.46 17.11 -42.05
C LYS A 507 -2.22 18.35 -41.57
N GLU A 508 -2.60 19.15 -42.55
CA GLU A 508 -3.24 20.46 -42.44
C GLU A 508 -4.56 20.46 -41.64
N GLY A 509 -4.78 21.54 -40.89
CA GLY A 509 -6.09 22.19 -40.82
C GLY A 509 -7.07 21.80 -39.70
N LYS A 510 -6.86 20.72 -38.93
CA LYS A 510 -7.67 20.45 -37.72
C LYS A 510 -6.79 20.48 -36.48
N LYS A 511 -7.01 21.46 -35.60
CA LYS A 511 -6.52 21.42 -34.20
C LYS A 511 -7.08 20.16 -33.54
N LYS A 512 -6.43 19.00 -33.71
CA LYS A 512 -6.64 17.84 -32.85
C LYS A 512 -6.30 18.33 -31.44
N LYS A 513 -7.29 18.43 -30.55
CA LYS A 513 -7.01 18.54 -29.11
C LYS A 513 -6.00 17.43 -28.80
N ALA A 514 -4.85 17.79 -28.23
CA ALA A 514 -3.88 16.82 -27.74
C ALA A 514 -4.66 15.82 -26.88
N LYS A 515 -4.68 14.56 -27.31
CA LYS A 515 -5.46 13.52 -26.65
C LYS A 515 -4.70 13.19 -25.38
N LYS A 516 -5.18 13.64 -24.22
CA LYS A 516 -4.53 13.33 -22.94
C LYS A 516 -4.24 11.81 -22.87
N PRO A 517 -3.03 11.41 -22.46
CA PRO A 517 -2.67 10.00 -22.37
C PRO A 517 -3.62 9.29 -21.42
N LYS A 518 -3.93 8.03 -21.74
CA LYS A 518 -4.84 7.20 -20.93
C LYS A 518 -4.16 6.96 -19.56
N PRO A 519 -4.86 7.18 -18.44
CA PRO A 519 -4.30 6.88 -17.13
C PRO A 519 -3.91 5.41 -17.00
N ALA A 520 -2.77 5.16 -16.37
CA ALA A 520 -2.25 3.85 -16.02
C ALA A 520 -2.32 3.65 -14.50
N PHE A 521 -2.31 2.41 -14.02
CA PHE A 521 -2.29 2.14 -12.58
C PHE A 521 -0.88 2.39 -12.01
N CYS A 522 -0.83 2.96 -10.81
CA CYS A 522 0.42 3.07 -10.07
C CYS A 522 0.87 1.71 -9.55
N HIS A 523 2.13 1.59 -9.17
CA HIS A 523 2.60 0.51 -8.31
C HIS A 523 2.71 0.98 -6.86
N THR A 524 2.38 0.09 -5.92
CA THR A 524 2.49 0.34 -4.48
C THR A 524 3.53 -0.57 -3.84
N ILE A 525 4.27 -0.02 -2.89
CA ILE A 525 5.36 -0.69 -2.17
C ILE A 525 5.24 -0.32 -0.70
N ASN A 526 5.43 -1.28 0.18
CA ASN A 526 5.44 -1.05 1.62
C ASN A 526 6.59 -1.80 2.28
N GLY A 527 6.98 -1.34 3.47
CA GLY A 527 7.79 -2.17 4.35
C GLY A 527 8.01 -1.55 5.72
N SER A 528 8.26 -2.41 6.69
CA SER A 528 8.57 -1.99 8.05
C SER A 528 9.94 -1.31 8.09
N GLY A 529 10.04 -0.10 8.63
CA GLY A 529 11.30 0.63 8.81
C GLY A 529 11.60 1.02 10.26
N LEU A 530 11.44 0.20 11.31
CA LEU A 530 11.17 -1.24 11.43
C LEU A 530 9.99 -1.49 12.38
N ALA A 531 9.69 -2.75 12.71
CA ALA A 531 8.85 -3.08 13.86
C ALA A 531 9.57 -2.71 15.17
N VAL A 532 9.05 -1.71 15.89
CA VAL A 532 9.71 -1.11 17.06
C VAL A 532 9.83 -2.12 18.19
N GLY A 533 8.76 -2.86 18.50
CA GLY A 533 8.77 -3.87 19.57
C GLY A 533 9.81 -4.96 19.36
N ARG A 534 9.91 -5.51 18.13
CA ARG A 534 10.93 -6.51 17.79
C ARG A 534 12.35 -5.92 17.76
N THR A 535 12.49 -4.64 17.40
CA THR A 535 13.78 -3.95 17.53
C THR A 535 14.17 -3.79 18.99
N LEU A 536 13.24 -3.46 19.89
CA LEU A 536 13.51 -3.41 21.32
C LEU A 536 13.99 -4.76 21.85
N VAL A 537 13.39 -5.87 21.39
CA VAL A 537 13.88 -7.23 21.69
C VAL A 537 15.33 -7.39 21.26
N ALA A 538 15.65 -7.10 20.00
CA ALA A 538 17.00 -7.25 19.47
C ALA A 538 18.01 -6.37 20.24
N VAL A 539 17.66 -5.13 20.59
CA VAL A 539 18.52 -4.24 21.38
C VAL A 539 18.73 -4.78 22.79
N LEU A 540 17.66 -5.14 23.52
CA LEU A 540 17.79 -5.65 24.89
C LEU A 540 18.66 -6.91 24.96
N GLU A 541 18.52 -7.82 23.98
CA GLU A 541 19.26 -9.07 24.01
C GLU A 541 20.70 -8.93 23.51
N ASN A 542 20.97 -8.15 22.46
CA ASN A 542 22.32 -7.98 21.92
C ASN A 542 23.18 -7.01 22.76
N TYR A 543 22.56 -6.06 23.48
CA TYR A 543 23.27 -5.05 24.26
C TYR A 543 23.31 -5.32 25.77
N GLN A 544 22.81 -6.47 26.25
CA GLN A 544 22.97 -6.86 27.65
C GLN A 544 24.44 -7.16 28.00
N THR A 545 24.81 -6.94 29.25
CA THR A 545 26.14 -7.20 29.79
C THR A 545 26.09 -8.35 30.81
N PRO A 546 27.22 -9.00 31.13
CA PRO A 546 27.25 -10.05 32.16
C PRO A 546 26.77 -9.61 33.54
N ASN A 547 26.85 -8.31 33.85
CA ASN A 547 26.36 -7.75 35.11
C ASN A 547 24.83 -7.48 35.11
N GLY A 548 24.15 -7.71 33.97
CA GLY A 548 22.71 -7.52 33.79
C GLY A 548 22.28 -6.10 33.43
N ASP A 549 23.23 -5.19 33.18
CA ASP A 549 22.97 -3.88 32.59
C ASP A 549 22.76 -4.01 31.07
N VAL A 550 22.13 -3.02 30.43
CA VAL A 550 22.05 -2.90 28.96
C VAL A 550 22.75 -1.64 28.50
N VAL A 551 23.72 -1.76 27.59
CA VAL A 551 24.37 -0.61 26.95
C VAL A 551 23.42 0.01 25.93
N VAL A 552 23.26 1.33 25.93
CA VAL A 552 22.41 2.02 24.96
C VAL A 552 23.19 2.19 23.65
N PRO A 553 22.65 1.71 22.50
CA PRO A 553 23.28 1.94 21.20
C PRO A 553 23.58 3.42 20.97
N ASP A 554 24.74 3.73 20.40
CA ASP A 554 25.25 5.10 20.28
C ASP A 554 24.26 6.04 19.58
N VAL A 555 23.64 5.56 18.50
CA VAL A 555 22.63 6.30 17.73
C VAL A 555 21.37 6.62 18.54
N LEU A 556 21.08 5.86 19.59
CA LEU A 556 19.92 6.06 20.46
C LEU A 556 20.21 6.97 21.66
N ARG A 557 21.48 7.21 22.02
CA ARG A 557 21.86 7.99 23.21
C ARG A 557 21.26 9.39 23.20
N LYS A 558 21.22 10.06 22.04
CA LYS A 558 20.61 11.41 21.92
C LYS A 558 19.12 11.42 22.31
N TYR A 559 18.36 10.39 21.94
CA TYR A 559 16.94 10.24 22.29
C TYR A 559 16.74 9.76 23.75
N MET A 560 17.75 9.08 24.28
CA MET A 560 17.82 8.66 25.68
C MET A 560 18.36 9.76 26.62
N GLY A 561 18.55 10.99 26.13
CA GLY A 561 19.01 12.14 26.93
C GLY A 561 20.45 12.01 27.39
N GLY A 562 21.30 11.40 26.56
CA GLY A 562 22.70 11.13 26.87
C GLY A 562 22.94 9.91 27.75
N LEU A 563 21.89 9.16 28.12
CA LEU A 563 22.04 7.94 28.90
C LEU A 563 22.77 6.87 28.09
N GLU A 564 23.85 6.34 28.65
CA GLU A 564 24.71 5.35 27.97
C GLU A 564 24.43 3.92 28.42
N ILE A 565 23.88 3.72 29.62
CA ILE A 565 23.66 2.40 30.22
C ILE A 565 22.32 2.40 30.97
N LEU A 566 21.51 1.34 30.78
CA LEU A 566 20.37 1.01 31.61
C LEU A 566 20.84 0.06 32.72
N LYS A 567 20.71 0.50 33.98
CA LYS A 567 21.19 -0.26 35.13
C LYS A 567 20.18 -1.31 35.59
N LYS A 568 20.68 -2.51 35.90
CA LYS A 568 19.92 -3.54 36.62
C LYS A 568 19.45 -2.99 37.97
N LYS A 569 18.22 -3.31 38.35
CA LYS A 569 17.62 -2.91 39.62
C LYS A 569 17.69 -3.99 40.68
#